data_AF-A0AA38H2T3-F1
#
_entry.id   AF-A0AA38H2T3-F1
#
_cell.length_a   1.000
_cell.length_b   1.000
_cell.length_c   1.000
_cell.angle_alpha   90.00
_cell.angle_beta   90.00
_cell.angle_gamma   90.00
#
_symmetry.space_group_name_H-M   'P 1'
#
loop_
_entity.id
_entity.type
_entity.pdbx_description
1 polymer ?
#
loop_
_entity_poly.entity_id
_entity_poly.type
_entity_poly.pdbx_seq_one_letter_code
_entity_poly.pdbx_strand_id
1 'polypeptide(L)' 'NSKLVSTPIVGHFKLRKYQCPTSHEEVEYMAGVPYASTVGSIMYDMVCTTQDITQAVGVVSSFMANP' A
#
# COMPACT_ATOMS: atom_id res chain seq x y z
N ASN A 1 14.52 -10.37 14.88
CA ASN A 1 13.08 -10.21 15.20
C ASN A 1 12.42 -9.28 14.20
N SER A 2 12.01 -9.79 13.02
CA SER A 2 11.18 -9.04 12.06
C SER A 2 9.70 -9.34 12.33
N LYS A 3 8.92 -8.36 12.77
CA LYS A 3 7.47 -8.50 12.89
C LYS A 3 6.85 -8.39 11.49
N LEU A 4 6.07 -9.40 11.09
CA LEU A 4 5.35 -9.37 9.81
C LEU A 4 4.23 -8.32 9.92
N VAL A 5 4.30 -7.25 9.12
CA VAL A 5 3.18 -6.32 8.97
C VAL A 5 2.20 -6.96 8.00
N SER A 6 1.01 -7.31 8.49
CA SER A 6 -0.08 -7.80 7.65
C SER A 6 -0.69 -6.61 6.91
N THR A 7 -0.16 -6.28 5.73
CA THR A 7 -0.80 -5.30 4.86
C THR A 7 -2.14 -5.88 4.41
N PRO A 8 -3.28 -5.19 4.61
CA PRO A 8 -4.56 -5.64 4.10
C PRO A 8 -4.61 -5.41 2.59
N ILE A 9 -3.81 -6.18 1.84
CA ILE A 9 -4.11 -6.42 0.43
C ILE A 9 -5.48 -7.09 0.46
N VAL A 10 -6.47 -6.42 -0.12
CA VAL A 10 -7.82 -6.95 -0.09
C VAL A 10 -7.81 -8.29 -0.80
N GLY A 11 -8.16 -9.36 -0.08
CA GLY A 11 -8.02 -10.75 -0.54
C GLY A 11 -8.78 -11.09 -1.83
N HIS A 12 -9.58 -10.16 -2.35
CA HIS A 12 -10.26 -10.29 -3.64
C HIS A 12 -9.38 -9.93 -4.86
N PHE A 13 -8.20 -9.32 -4.67
CA PHE A 13 -7.34 -8.94 -5.78
C PHE A 13 -6.46 -10.13 -6.21
N LYS A 14 -6.96 -10.94 -7.14
CA LYS A 14 -6.24 -12.09 -7.69
C LYS A 14 -5.58 -11.73 -9.01
N LEU A 15 -4.26 -11.68 -9.01
CA LEU A 15 -3.46 -11.52 -10.24
C LEU A 15 -3.64 -12.73 -11.16
N ARG A 16 -3.77 -12.49 -12.46
CA ARG A 16 -3.96 -13.50 -13.50
C ARG A 16 -2.84 -13.44 -14.52
N LYS A 17 -2.52 -14.58 -15.13
CA LYS A 17 -1.40 -14.74 -16.08
C LYS A 17 -1.48 -13.82 -17.31
N TYR A 18 -2.69 -13.44 -17.74
CA TYR A 18 -2.85 -12.51 -18.87
C TYR A 18 -2.47 -11.06 -18.54
N GLN A 19 -2.25 -10.72 -17.26
CA GLN A 19 -1.77 -9.40 -16.85
C GLN A 19 -0.25 -9.28 -16.91
N CYS A 20 0.45 -10.37 -17.23
CA CYS A 20 1.88 -10.34 -17.48
C CYS A 20 2.16 -9.57 -18.79
N PRO A 21 3.26 -8.81 -18.87
CA PRO A 21 3.76 -8.27 -20.12
C PRO A 21 3.92 -9.38 -21.16
N THR A 22 3.49 -9.12 -22.39
CA THR A 22 3.58 -10.11 -23.47
C THR A 22 4.38 -9.61 -24.66
N SER A 23 4.46 -8.30 -24.84
CA SER A 23 5.28 -7.68 -25.87
C SER A 23 6.67 -7.28 -25.35
N HIS A 24 7.63 -7.20 -26.26
CA HIS A 24 9.00 -6.75 -25.95
C HIS A 24 9.03 -5.34 -25.38
N GLU A 25 8.23 -4.44 -25.96
CA GLU A 25 8.12 -3.04 -25.52
C GLU A 25 7.60 -2.93 -24.08
N GLU A 26 6.57 -3.70 -23.72
CA GLU A 26 6.07 -3.74 -22.33
C GLU A 26 7.13 -4.27 -21.37
N VAL A 27 7.88 -5.29 -21.76
CA VAL A 27 8.95 -5.87 -20.92
C VAL A 27 10.08 -4.86 -20.70
N GLU A 28 10.51 -4.16 -21.74
CA GLU A 28 11.54 -3.12 -21.65
C GLU A 28 11.07 -1.91 -20.82
N TYR A 29 9.82 -1.48 -21.02
CA TYR A 29 9.21 -0.45 -20.21
C TYR A 29 9.19 -0.86 -18.73
N MET A 30 8.72 -2.07 -18.42
CA MET A 30 8.70 -2.60 -17.07
C MET A 30 10.11 -2.70 -16.47
N ALA A 31 11.12 -3.09 -17.26
CA ALA A 31 12.51 -3.18 -16.78
C ALA A 31 13.07 -1.82 -16.31
N GLY A 32 12.58 -0.70 -16.87
CA GLY A 32 12.94 0.64 -16.45
C GLY A 32 12.18 1.18 -15.23
N VAL A 33 11.10 0.51 -14.81
CA VAL A 33 10.29 0.95 -13.66
C VAL A 33 10.89 0.38 -12.36
N PRO A 34 11.25 1.23 -11.38
CA PRO A 34 11.81 0.76 -10.11
C PRO A 34 10.71 0.21 -9.20
N TYR A 35 10.20 -1.00 -9.50
CA TYR A 35 9.10 -1.63 -8.77
C TYR A 35 9.31 -1.70 -7.27
N ALA A 36 10.52 -2.02 -6.82
CA ALA A 36 10.83 -2.08 -5.38
C ALA A 36 10.63 -0.71 -4.70
N SER A 37 10.99 0.38 -5.38
CA SER A 37 10.78 1.74 -4.87
C SER A 37 9.30 2.07 -4.83
N THR A 38 8.56 1.81 -5.91
CA THR A 38 7.12 2.12 -5.99
C THR A 38 6.31 1.32 -4.98
N VAL A 39 6.60 0.02 -4.81
CA VAL A 39 5.96 -0.83 -3.80
C VAL A 39 6.31 -0.34 -2.39
N GLY A 40 7.56 0.03 -2.14
CA GLY A 40 7.98 0.61 -0.85
C GLY A 40 7.26 1.92 -0.52
N SER A 41 7.13 2.82 -1.49
CA SER A 41 6.37 4.08 -1.34
C SER A 41 4.90 3.82 -1.07
N ILE A 42 4.26 2.91 -1.82
CA ILE A 42 2.86 2.53 -1.62
C ILE A 42 2.63 1.94 -0.21
N MET A 43 3.56 1.11 0.27
CA MET A 43 3.50 0.57 1.64
C MET A 43 3.63 1.67 2.68
N TYR A 44 4.57 2.60 2.48
CA TYR A 44 4.75 3.75 3.36
C TYR A 44 3.49 4.62 3.40
N ASP A 45 2.94 4.99 2.25
CA ASP A 45 1.72 5.78 2.13
C ASP A 45 0.52 5.11 2.80
N MET A 46 0.34 3.80 2.62
CA MET A 46 -0.72 3.05 3.30
C MET A 46 -0.58 3.11 4.83
N VAL A 47 0.62 2.88 5.35
CA VAL A 47 0.89 2.89 6.80
C VAL A 47 0.74 4.30 7.37
N CYS A 48 1.30 5.31 6.71
CA CYS A 48 1.19 6.71 7.12
C CYS A 48 -0.27 7.17 7.09
N THR A 49 -0.99 6.93 6.00
CA THR A 49 -2.40 7.35 5.87
C THR A 49 -3.27 6.67 6.92
N THR A 50 -3.08 5.36 7.20
CA THR A 50 -3.87 4.70 8.26
C THR A 50 -3.53 5.22 9.65
N GLN A 51 -2.25 5.49 9.92
CA GLN A 51 -1.81 6.06 11.20
C GLN A 51 -2.34 7.48 11.40
N ASP A 52 -2.28 8.32 10.36
CA ASP A 52 -2.77 9.69 10.37
C ASP A 52 -4.28 9.74 10.60
N ILE A 53 -5.06 8.88 9.92
CA ILE A 53 -6.51 8.75 10.14
C ILE A 53 -6.78 8.31 11.58
N THR A 54 -6.07 7.29 12.06
CA THR A 54 -6.26 6.77 13.43
C THR A 54 -5.96 7.85 14.48
N GLN A 55 -4.90 8.62 14.26
CA GLN A 55 -4.53 9.73 15.14
C GLN A 55 -5.57 10.85 15.10
N ALA A 56 -6.02 11.28 13.92
CA ALA A 56 -7.05 12.30 13.77
C ALA A 56 -8.36 11.90 14.45
N VAL A 57 -8.80 10.65 14.26
CA VAL A 57 -9.98 10.08 14.94
C VAL A 57 -9.79 10.04 16.45
N GLY A 58 -8.62 9.62 16.94
CA GLY A 58 -8.31 9.60 18.37
C GLY A 58 -8.39 10.99 19.01
N VAL A 59 -7.83 12.00 18.34
CA VAL A 59 -7.89 13.40 18.77
C VAL A 59 -9.34 13.89 18.81
N VAL A 60 -10.09 13.73 17.71
CA VAL A 60 -11.51 14.15 17.66
C VAL A 60 -12.35 13.42 18.71
N SER A 61 -12.14 12.11 18.88
CA SER A 61 -12.84 11.31 19.89
C SER A 61 -12.52 11.76 21.32
N SER A 62 -11.31 12.24 21.60
CA SER A 62 -10.95 12.76 22.92
C SER A 62 -11.69 14.06 23.27
N PHE A 63 -11.93 14.92 22.29
CA PHE A 63 -12.76 16.13 22.45
C PHE A 63 -14.24 15.78 22.56
N MET A 64 -14.71 14.73 21.89
CA MET A 64 -16.09 14.27 22.03
C MET A 64 -16.36 13.55 23.35
N ALA A 65 -15.36 12.87 23.92
CA ALA A 65 -15.47 12.15 25.19
C ALA A 65 -15.51 13.09 26.42
N ASN A 66 -15.14 14.36 26.24
CA ASN A 66 -15.25 15.39 27.26
C ASN A 66 -15.57 16.74 26.57
N PRO A 67 -16.87 17.04 26.31
CA PRO A 67 -17.29 18.20 25.53
C PRO A 67 -16.98 19.55 26.18
#